data_AF-A0A7C5S7G1-F1
#
_entry.id   AF-A0A7C5S7G1-F1
#
_cell.length_a   1.000
_cell.length_b   1.000
_cell.length_c   1.000
_cell.angle_alpha   90.00
_cell.angle_beta   90.00
_cell.angle_gamma   90.00
#
_symmetry.space_group_name_H-M   'P 1'
#
loop_
_entity.id
_entity.type
_entity.pdbx_description
1 polymer ?
#
loop_
_entity_poly.entity_id
_entity_poly.type
_entity_poly.pdbx_seq_one_letter_code
_entity_poly.pdbx_strand_id
1 'polypeptide(L)'
;MKEKRILEIFSELKRTSMEQRKALKENDLSHLLSMQKKRNGLLKEIEGAVTLNHIPLKEKGDFTETLRGIIADVLMIDNEIKQFLKKNMVNTVVAMNKVKRVKKHFLTDRRPSSSTLDLNV
;
A
#
# COMPACT_ATOMS: atom_id res chain seq x y z
N MET A 1 -0.64 31.81 12.99
CA MET A 1 0.09 31.36 11.78
C MET A 1 0.54 29.90 11.83
N LYS A 2 1.10 29.39 12.96
CA LYS A 2 1.61 28.01 13.05
C LYS A 2 0.53 26.91 13.00
N GLU A 3 -0.58 27.08 13.73
CA GLU A 3 -1.68 26.10 13.77
C GLU A 3 -2.36 25.89 12.42
N LYS A 4 -2.57 26.97 11.66
CA LYS A 4 -3.14 26.91 10.30
C LYS A 4 -2.30 26.01 9.39
N ARG A 5 -0.96 26.17 9.42
CA ARG A 5 -0.05 25.35 8.62
C ARG A 5 -0.09 23.88 9.03
N ILE A 6 -0.14 23.59 10.33
CA ILE A 6 -0.28 22.22 10.83
C ILE A 6 -1.60 21.61 10.34
N LEU A 7 -2.70 22.35 10.45
CA LEU A 7 -4.01 21.89 10.00
C LEU A 7 -4.03 21.62 8.49
N GLU A 8 -3.38 22.45 7.69
CA GLU A 8 -3.21 22.24 6.24
C GLU A 8 -2.48 20.92 5.95
N ILE A 9 -1.38 20.64 6.66
CA ILE A 9 -0.60 19.40 6.45
C ILE A 9 -1.43 18.16 6.82
N PHE A 10 -2.15 18.20 7.95
CA PHE A 10 -3.04 17.10 8.36
C PHE A 10 -4.22 16.92 7.40
N SER A 11 -4.82 18.01 6.94
CA SER A 11 -5.91 17.96 5.95
C SER A 11 -5.43 17.38 4.62
N GLU A 12 -4.22 17.74 4.20
CA GLU A 12 -3.59 17.21 3.00
C GLU A 12 -3.22 15.73 3.15
N LEU A 13 -2.82 15.29 4.35
CA LEU A 13 -2.60 13.87 4.66
C LEU A 13 -3.91 13.08 4.51
N LYS A 14 -5.02 13.59 5.06
CA LYS A 14 -6.35 12.97 4.91
C LYS A 14 -6.74 12.88 3.44
N ARG A 15 -6.60 13.97 2.69
CA ARG A 15 -6.91 14.02 1.25
C ARG A 15 -6.10 13.00 0.46
N THR A 16 -4.78 12.99 0.67
CA THR A 16 -3.87 12.03 0.02
C THR A 16 -4.24 10.58 0.35
N SER A 17 -4.66 10.31 1.59
CA SER A 17 -5.12 8.97 2.01
C SER A 17 -6.43 8.57 1.30
N MET A 18 -7.38 9.50 1.15
CA MET A 18 -8.61 9.26 0.39
C MET A 18 -8.34 8.99 -1.10
N GLU A 19 -7.44 9.77 -1.72
CA GLU A 19 -7.01 9.57 -3.10
C GLU A 19 -6.31 8.21 -3.29
N GLN A 20 -5.45 7.83 -2.35
CA GLN A 20 -4.80 6.52 -2.36
C GLN A 20 -5.81 5.37 -2.29
N ARG A 21 -6.84 5.49 -1.43
CA ARG A 21 -7.94 4.52 -1.37
C ARG A 21 -8.68 4.43 -2.70
N LYS A 22 -8.94 5.57 -3.35
CA LYS A 22 -9.60 5.62 -4.65
C LYS A 22 -8.78 4.89 -5.71
N ALA A 23 -7.49 5.21 -5.82
CA ALA A 23 -6.55 4.54 -6.73
C ALA A 23 -6.50 3.02 -6.51
N LEU A 24 -6.57 2.59 -5.25
CA LEU A 24 -6.63 1.17 -4.89
C LEU A 24 -7.89 0.48 -5.44
N LYS A 25 -9.06 1.11 -5.32
CA LYS A 25 -10.33 0.57 -5.86
C LYS A 25 -10.34 0.53 -7.38
N GLU A 26 -9.63 1.47 -8.01
CA GLU A 26 -9.51 1.58 -9.48
C GLU A 26 -8.39 0.67 -10.04
N ASN A 27 -7.64 -0.04 -9.19
CA ASN A 27 -6.44 -0.81 -9.55
C ASN A 27 -5.35 0.02 -10.27
N ASP A 28 -5.30 1.33 -10.02
CA ASP A 28 -4.26 2.22 -10.55
C ASP A 28 -3.03 2.19 -9.64
N LEU A 29 -2.14 1.22 -9.92
CA LEU A 29 -0.93 1.01 -9.13
C LEU A 29 0.05 2.19 -9.22
N SER A 30 0.17 2.81 -10.38
CA SER A 30 1.08 3.95 -10.60
C SER A 30 0.65 5.14 -9.74
N HIS A 31 -0.64 5.46 -9.76
CA HIS A 31 -1.20 6.52 -8.93
C HIS A 31 -1.10 6.18 -7.44
N LEU A 32 -1.37 4.94 -7.05
CA LEU A 32 -1.20 4.50 -5.66
C LEU A 32 0.22 4.72 -5.14
N LEU A 33 1.24 4.35 -5.93
CA LEU A 33 2.65 4.53 -5.55
C LEU A 33 3.03 6.02 -5.47
N SER A 34 2.54 6.84 -6.39
CA SER A 34 2.72 8.29 -6.36
C SER A 34 2.14 8.89 -5.07
N MET A 35 0.91 8.50 -4.71
CA MET A 35 0.26 8.96 -3.48
C MET A 35 0.99 8.47 -2.23
N GLN A 36 1.48 7.23 -2.20
CA GLN A 36 2.29 6.74 -1.08
C GLN A 36 3.55 7.58 -0.86
N LYS A 37 4.25 7.97 -1.93
CA LYS A 37 5.44 8.82 -1.83
C LYS A 37 5.10 10.18 -1.23
N LYS A 38 4.03 10.81 -1.70
CA LYS A 38 3.53 12.09 -1.18
C LYS A 38 3.12 11.97 0.30
N ARG A 39 2.38 10.91 0.65
CA ARG A 39 1.94 10.62 2.02
C ARG A 39 3.11 10.47 2.98
N ASN A 40 4.16 9.77 2.58
CA ASN A 40 5.40 9.64 3.37
C ASN A 40 6.08 10.99 3.62
N GLY A 41 6.04 11.91 2.66
CA GLY A 41 6.54 13.29 2.83
C GLY A 41 5.76 14.05 3.90
N LEU A 42 4.43 14.00 3.85
CA LEU A 42 3.55 14.65 4.83
C LEU A 42 3.74 14.08 6.24
N LEU A 43 3.86 12.77 6.38
CA LEU A 43 4.11 12.13 7.68
C LEU A 43 5.42 12.58 8.30
N LYS A 44 6.49 12.74 7.51
CA LYS A 44 7.77 13.29 7.99
C LYS A 44 7.65 14.75 8.46
N GLU A 45 6.88 15.56 7.74
CA GLU A 45 6.63 16.96 8.14
C GLU A 45 5.86 17.03 9.47
N ILE A 46 4.86 16.17 9.64
CA ILE A 46 4.09 16.04 10.88
C ILE A 46 4.97 15.56 12.04
N GLU A 47 5.77 14.52 11.83
CA GLU A 47 6.70 13.99 12.84
C GLU A 47 7.68 15.07 13.31
N GLY A 48 8.22 15.86 12.38
CA GLY A 48 9.05 17.02 12.69
C GLY A 48 8.31 18.07 13.51
N ALA A 49 7.07 18.41 13.14
CA ALA A 49 6.25 19.38 13.87
C ALA A 49 5.89 18.92 15.29
N VAL A 50 5.63 17.63 15.48
CA VAL A 50 5.39 17.04 16.82
C VAL A 50 6.66 17.09 17.66
N THR A 51 7.80 16.68 17.11
CA THR A 51 9.08 16.61 17.83
C THR A 51 9.54 17.99 18.29
N LEU A 52 9.29 19.03 17.50
CA LEU A 52 9.60 20.43 17.86
C LEU A 52 8.56 21.06 18.82
N ASN A 53 7.65 20.27 19.39
CA ASN A 53 6.55 20.71 20.26
C ASN A 53 5.69 21.82 19.64
N HIS A 54 5.56 21.85 18.31
CA HIS A 54 4.67 22.82 17.64
C HIS A 54 3.20 22.41 17.70
N ILE A 55 2.90 21.20 18.17
CA ILE A 55 1.55 20.67 18.35
C ILE A 55 1.35 20.35 19.83
N PRO A 56 0.49 21.09 20.56
CA PRO A 56 0.23 20.82 21.97
C PRO A 56 -0.67 19.57 22.12
N LEU A 57 -0.11 18.36 21.97
CA LEU A 57 -0.86 17.09 21.94
C LEU A 57 -1.63 16.77 23.24
N LYS A 58 -1.25 17.42 24.35
CA LYS A 58 -1.80 17.17 25.69
C LYS A 58 -2.96 18.09 26.07
N GLU A 59 -3.19 19.16 25.34
CA GLU A 59 -4.27 20.11 25.64
C GLU A 59 -5.58 19.65 25.00
N LYS A 60 -6.68 19.73 25.76
CA LYS A 60 -8.03 19.57 25.20
C LYS A 60 -8.44 20.92 24.62
N GLY A 61 -8.55 21.00 23.30
CA GLY A 61 -9.06 22.16 22.59
C GLY A 61 -9.48 21.78 21.18
N ASP A 62 -10.32 22.61 20.55
CA ASP A 62 -10.91 22.35 19.22
C ASP A 62 -9.86 21.98 18.17
N PHE A 63 -8.67 22.59 18.25
CA PHE A 63 -7.55 22.29 17.37
C PHE A 63 -7.04 20.84 17.52
N THR A 64 -6.75 20.40 18.75
CA THR A 64 -6.20 19.05 18.99
C THR A 64 -7.24 17.96 18.73
N GLU A 65 -8.52 18.24 18.99
CA GLU A 65 -9.62 17.34 18.68
C GLU A 65 -9.80 17.17 17.15
N THR A 66 -9.68 18.27 16.40
CA THR A 66 -9.68 18.23 14.93
C THR A 66 -8.56 17.35 14.38
N LEU A 67 -7.32 17.53 14.88
CA LEU A 67 -6.19 16.70 14.45
C LEU A 67 -6.40 15.21 14.78
N ARG A 68 -6.97 14.89 15.95
CA ARG A 68 -7.30 13.51 16.33
C ARG A 68 -8.36 12.91 15.41
N GLY A 69 -9.39 13.67 15.05
CA GLY A 69 -10.40 13.23 14.07
C GLY A 69 -9.78 12.90 12.72
N ILE A 70 -8.88 13.75 12.24
CA ILE A 70 -8.14 13.50 10.99
C ILE A 70 -7.29 12.22 11.08
N ILE A 71 -6.56 12.01 12.18
CA ILE A 71 -5.76 10.79 12.38
C ILE A 71 -6.66 9.55 12.37
N ALA A 72 -7.80 9.60 13.07
CA ALA A 72 -8.74 8.48 13.12
C ALA A 72 -9.25 8.10 11.72
N ASP A 73 -9.61 9.09 10.90
CA ASP A 73 -10.02 8.88 9.51
C ASP A 73 -8.91 8.25 8.67
N VAL A 74 -7.67 8.72 8.80
CA VAL A 74 -6.51 8.17 8.10
C VAL A 74 -6.26 6.71 8.51
N LEU A 75 -6.34 6.39 9.81
CA LEU A 75 -6.17 5.02 10.31
C LEU A 75 -7.27 4.07 9.81
N MET A 76 -8.51 4.55 9.72
CA MET A 76 -9.61 3.78 9.14
C MET A 76 -9.33 3.44 7.66
N ILE A 77 -8.88 4.43 6.87
CA ILE A 77 -8.48 4.24 5.48
C ILE A 77 -7.31 3.24 5.37
N ASP A 78 -6.31 3.35 6.24
CA ASP A 78 -5.17 2.45 6.25
C ASP A 78 -5.57 1.00 6.52
N ASN A 79 -6.54 0.79 7.41
CA ASN A 79 -7.07 -0.53 7.66
C ASN A 79 -7.79 -1.10 6.41
N GLU A 80 -8.57 -0.28 5.69
CA GLU A 80 -9.20 -0.69 4.42
C GLU A 80 -8.13 -1.07 3.37
N ILE A 81 -7.10 -0.24 3.20
CA ILE A 81 -5.98 -0.51 2.28
C ILE A 81 -5.28 -1.82 2.65
N LYS A 82 -4.98 -2.03 3.93
CA LYS A 82 -4.34 -3.25 4.45
C LYS A 82 -5.15 -4.50 4.11
N GLN A 83 -6.48 -4.47 4.32
CA GLN A 83 -7.34 -5.62 4.01
C GLN A 83 -7.36 -5.92 2.52
N PHE A 84 -7.45 -4.89 1.68
CA PHE A 84 -7.43 -5.05 0.22
C PHE A 84 -6.10 -5.65 -0.26
N LEU A 85 -4.96 -5.13 0.21
CA LEU A 85 -3.64 -5.64 -0.14
C LEU A 85 -3.46 -7.10 0.30
N LYS A 86 -3.90 -7.45 1.51
CA LYS A 86 -3.84 -8.82 2.03
C LYS A 86 -4.60 -9.80 1.12
N LYS A 87 -5.83 -9.45 0.71
CA LYS A 87 -6.63 -10.28 -0.20
C LYS A 87 -5.99 -10.44 -1.57
N ASN A 88 -5.49 -9.35 -2.15
CA ASN A 88 -4.93 -9.37 -3.50
C ASN A 88 -3.55 -10.04 -3.56
N MET A 89 -2.70 -9.88 -2.54
CA MET A 89 -1.43 -10.60 -2.46
C MET A 89 -1.63 -12.12 -2.49
N VAL A 90 -2.62 -12.63 -1.75
CA VAL A 90 -2.96 -14.06 -1.76
C VAL A 90 -3.34 -14.52 -3.17
N ASN A 91 -4.20 -13.77 -3.86
CA ASN A 91 -4.62 -14.08 -5.23
C ASN A 91 -3.43 -14.08 -6.21
N THR A 92 -2.55 -13.08 -6.10
CA THR A 92 -1.34 -12.97 -6.92
C THR A 92 -0.40 -14.16 -6.70
N VAL A 93 -0.16 -14.56 -5.44
CA VAL A 93 0.67 -15.74 -5.12
C VAL A 93 0.06 -17.02 -5.70
N VAL A 94 -1.26 -17.19 -5.61
CA VAL A 94 -1.96 -18.33 -6.20
C VAL A 94 -1.80 -18.33 -7.73
N ALA A 95 -1.94 -17.17 -8.38
CA ALA A 95 -1.72 -17.03 -9.81
C ALA A 95 -0.27 -17.36 -10.21
N MET A 96 0.73 -16.86 -9.46
CA MET A 96 2.14 -17.20 -9.68
C MET A 96 2.40 -18.70 -9.56
N ASN A 97 1.80 -19.37 -8.57
CA ASN A 97 1.94 -20.82 -8.41
C ASN A 97 1.29 -21.59 -9.56
N LYS A 98 0.17 -21.11 -10.11
CA LYS A 98 -0.42 -21.64 -11.35
C LYS A 98 0.56 -21.49 -12.52
N VAL A 99 1.13 -20.30 -12.73
CA VAL A 99 2.13 -20.04 -13.77
C VAL A 99 3.36 -20.95 -13.63
N LYS A 100 3.86 -21.17 -12.41
CA LYS A 100 4.96 -22.12 -12.14
C LYS A 100 4.60 -23.56 -12.53
N ARG A 101 3.39 -24.02 -12.25
CA ARG A 101 2.92 -25.35 -12.67
C ARG A 101 2.82 -25.46 -14.18
N VAL A 102 2.25 -24.45 -14.84
CA VAL A 102 2.18 -24.38 -16.31
C VAL A 102 3.59 -24.45 -16.90
N LYS A 103 4.53 -23.63 -16.42
CA LYS A 103 5.94 -23.67 -16.81
C LYS A 103 6.54 -25.07 -16.66
N LYS A 104 6.25 -25.79 -15.57
CA LYS A 104 6.74 -27.16 -15.36
C LYS A 104 6.28 -28.09 -16.49
N HIS A 105 5.00 -28.07 -16.85
CA HIS A 105 4.45 -28.91 -17.93
C HIS A 105 5.12 -28.63 -19.28
N PHE A 106 5.29 -27.36 -19.66
CA PHE A 106 5.94 -26.98 -20.93
C PHE A 106 7.46 -27.27 -20.98
N LEU A 107 8.12 -27.38 -19.81
CA LEU A 107 9.55 -27.68 -19.74
C LEU A 107 9.84 -29.18 -19.59
N THR A 108 8.87 -29.99 -19.16
CA THR A 108 9.01 -31.47 -19.12
C THR A 108 8.93 -32.14 -20.49
N ASP A 109 8.32 -31.50 -21.49
CA ASP A 109 8.21 -32.04 -22.86
C ASP A 109 9.45 -31.79 -23.76
N ARG A 110 10.53 -31.20 -23.21
CA ARG A 110 11.80 -30.94 -23.95
C ARG A 110 12.93 -31.93 -23.66
N ARG A 111 12.62 -33.13 -23.18
CA ARG A 111 13.50 -34.29 -23.39
C ARG A 111 12.73 -35.34 -24.18
N PRO A 112 13.13 -35.65 -25.43
CA PRO A 112 12.85 -36.99 -25.92
C PRO A 112 13.58 -37.91 -24.95
N SER A 113 12.85 -38.68 -24.15
CA SER A 113 13.45 -39.83 -23.50
C SER A 113 13.92 -40.74 -24.64
N SER A 114 15.22 -40.68 -24.91
CA SER A 114 15.94 -41.66 -25.69
C SER A 114 15.79 -43.03 -25.01
N SER A 115 14.66 -43.69 -25.24
CA SER A 115 14.62 -45.14 -25.23
C SER A 115 15.34 -45.57 -26.51
N THR A 116 16.60 -45.97 -26.34
CA THR A 116 17.33 -46.76 -27.32
C THR A 116 16.40 -47.82 -27.90
N LEU A 117 16.19 -47.78 -29.22
CA LEU A 117 15.68 -48.93 -29.95
C LEU A 117 16.75 -50.02 -29.80
N ASP A 118 16.52 -50.99 -28.92
CA ASP A 118 17.20 -52.28 -29.04
C ASP A 118 16.61 -52.98 -30.26
N LEU A 119 17.22 -52.74 -31.42
CA LEU A 119 17.03 -53.56 -32.61
C LEU A 119 17.86 -54.83 -32.43
N ASN A 120 17.27 -55.84 -31.78
CA ASN A 120 17.72 -57.21 -31.96
C ASN A 120 17.21 -57.69 -33.32
N VAL A 121 18.05 -57.56 -34.35
CA VAL A 121 18.01 -58.35 -35.59
C VAL A 121 19.41 -58.89 -35.84
#